data_AF-A0AAV1FY86-F1
#
_entry.id   AF-A0AAV1FY86-F1
#
_cell.length_a   1.000
_cell.length_b   1.000
_cell.length_c   1.000
_cell.angle_alpha   90.00
_cell.angle_beta   90.00
_cell.angle_gamma   90.00
#
_symmetry.space_group_name_H-M   'P 1'
#
loop_
_entity.id
_entity.type
_entity.pdbx_description
1 polymer ?
#
loop_
_entity_poly.entity_id
_entity_poly.type
_entity_poly.pdbx_seq_one_letter_code
_entity_poly.pdbx_strand_id
1 'polypeptide(L)'
;MQRQRKLGFRSRRSHLLAQHVTFTPNSPGEGTGGGPTGLGTLCVSGYVRGRPLKVDRLVHISGHGDFQLSQIDAPTDPLPLNLTTARPAKPGKGGDVDMMDGGEDEAPARVLMKADPSCRESLQTEAEVDPMDGEQTWPTESELLEAEEARKTKRVMKVPKGTSDYQATWIVDEDEEENGELDEESSEDDDDNDDMLDEAMYGDDEDINSQDAGSGSEEEAEEEEEEEEVCSTERAGADQRYDDNMDEAAEEEGLKRYREARANEMFPDEVDTPLDAAARIRFQRYRGLKSFRSSPWDAMENLPLNYSRIFQFQSFERTRHRILAEAAAEEEGAMVGWYVTLHITDVPFSVMESVQSGRPLMLVSLLPHEQKMSVMHLLVRRHPSNTEPIKSKEELVFHCGFRRFRASPIFSQHTSADKHKMERFLRPDAPTVVSVYAPITFPPAGVLLFKQRSDGIQDLVATGSLLSCDTQRIVLKRIVLSGHPFKINRRSAVVRYMFFNRDDIMWFKPVELRTKWGRRGHIKEPLGTHGHMKCVFDNQLRSQDTVMMNLYKRVYPRWTYDPYVPLPLPWVKSETTVEMDDLDME
;
A
#
# COMPACT_ATOMS: atom_id res chain seq x y z
N MET A 1 36.63 -21.60 18.47
CA MET A 1 36.28 -20.69 17.36
C MET A 1 34.77 -20.51 17.30
N GLN A 2 34.27 -19.28 17.30
CA GLN A 2 32.83 -19.00 17.19
C GLN A 2 32.40 -19.07 15.72
N ARG A 3 31.35 -19.85 15.40
CA ARG A 3 30.82 -19.96 14.04
C ARG A 3 30.11 -18.66 13.65
N GLN A 4 30.63 -17.97 12.64
CA GLN A 4 30.06 -16.71 12.13
C GLN A 4 28.80 -16.98 11.28
N ARG A 5 27.65 -16.38 11.65
CA ARG A 5 26.43 -16.40 10.83
C ARG A 5 26.53 -15.31 9.75
N LYS A 6 26.54 -15.70 8.48
CA LYS A 6 26.55 -14.77 7.34
C LYS A 6 25.13 -14.27 7.07
N LEU A 7 24.89 -12.96 7.23
CA LEU A 7 23.63 -12.32 6.82
C LEU A 7 23.64 -12.12 5.30
N GLY A 8 22.69 -12.73 4.59
CA GLY A 8 22.63 -12.74 3.12
C GLY A 8 22.64 -11.35 2.49
N PHE A 9 21.84 -10.42 3.04
CA PHE A 9 21.75 -9.04 2.52
C PHE A 9 23.09 -8.29 2.60
N ARG A 10 23.76 -8.38 3.76
CA ARG A 10 25.06 -7.73 4.03
C ARG A 10 26.21 -8.38 3.27
N SER A 11 26.20 -9.71 3.10
CA SER A 11 27.28 -10.42 2.41
C SER A 11 27.30 -10.20 0.90
N ARG A 12 26.18 -9.73 0.31
CA ARG A 12 26.04 -9.50 -1.13
C ARG A 12 26.38 -8.08 -1.56
N ARG A 13 26.58 -7.16 -0.61
CA ARG A 13 26.92 -5.76 -0.85
C ARG A 13 28.24 -5.41 -0.15
N SER A 14 29.00 -4.52 -0.74
CA SER A 14 30.13 -3.91 -0.05
C SER A 14 29.62 -2.86 0.92
N HIS A 15 30.19 -2.84 2.12
CA HIS A 15 29.85 -1.88 3.16
C HIS A 15 31.09 -1.51 3.95
N LEU A 16 31.09 -0.30 4.49
CA LEU A 16 32.18 0.29 5.24
C LEU A 16 31.61 0.96 6.49
N LEU A 17 32.26 0.72 7.62
CA LEU A 17 32.02 1.46 8.86
C LEU A 17 33.08 2.56 8.93
N ALA A 18 32.64 3.80 9.04
CA ALA A 18 33.54 4.94 9.14
C ALA A 18 34.33 4.89 10.46
N GLN A 19 35.64 5.09 10.37
CA GLN A 19 36.53 5.27 11.53
C GLN A 19 37.04 6.70 11.64
N HIS A 20 37.42 7.28 10.50
CA HIS A 20 37.85 8.66 10.41
C HIS A 20 37.03 9.35 9.32
N VAL A 21 36.54 10.54 9.60
CA VAL A 21 35.69 11.30 8.69
C VAL A 21 36.20 12.73 8.65
N THR A 22 36.50 13.22 7.44
CA THR A 22 36.89 14.61 7.20
C THR A 22 35.97 15.20 6.14
N PHE A 23 35.64 16.47 6.31
CA PHE A 23 34.76 17.19 5.40
C PHE A 23 35.52 18.36 4.79
N THR A 24 35.55 18.41 3.46
CA THR A 24 36.14 19.51 2.70
C THR A 24 35.01 20.26 2.01
N PRO A 25 34.71 21.51 2.41
CA PRO A 25 33.65 22.28 1.76
C PRO A 25 34.04 22.54 0.30
N ASN A 26 33.07 22.44 -0.61
CA ASN A 26 33.33 22.79 -2.01
C ASN A 26 33.61 24.29 -2.07
N SER A 27 34.69 24.69 -2.75
CA SER A 27 34.93 26.10 -3.01
C SER A 27 33.79 26.65 -3.89
N PRO A 28 33.30 27.89 -3.64
CA PRO A 28 32.34 28.50 -4.54
C PRO A 28 32.98 28.56 -5.93
N GLY A 29 32.37 27.90 -6.91
CA GLY A 29 32.85 27.93 -8.29
C GLY A 29 32.88 29.38 -8.77
N GLU A 30 34.02 29.84 -9.26
CA GLU A 30 34.14 31.13 -9.94
C GLU A 30 33.19 31.14 -11.14
N GLY A 31 32.01 31.78 -11.01
CA GLY A 31 31.14 32.09 -12.13
C GLY A 31 29.63 31.86 -11.95
N THR A 32 29.16 31.17 -10.92
CA THR A 32 27.72 31.03 -10.64
C THR A 32 27.38 31.69 -9.30
N GLY A 33 26.66 32.82 -9.35
CA GLY A 33 26.29 33.65 -8.20
C GLY A 33 25.28 33.03 -7.22
N GLY A 34 25.39 31.74 -6.93
CA GLY A 34 24.65 31.07 -5.86
C GLY A 34 25.40 31.18 -4.53
N GLY A 35 24.69 31.40 -3.43
CA GLY A 35 25.28 31.41 -2.07
C GLY A 35 25.98 30.09 -1.71
N PRO A 36 26.65 30.00 -0.55
CA PRO A 36 27.31 28.77 -0.11
C PRO A 36 26.25 27.66 -0.03
N THR A 37 26.35 26.66 -0.91
CA THR A 37 25.37 25.58 -1.05
C THR A 37 25.34 24.63 0.15
N GLY A 38 26.28 24.77 1.10
CA GLY A 38 26.40 23.90 2.28
C GLY A 38 26.81 22.46 1.94
N LEU A 39 27.18 22.21 0.68
CA LEU A 39 27.62 20.93 0.16
C LEU A 39 29.16 20.88 0.09
N GLY A 40 29.72 19.70 0.30
CA GLY A 40 31.15 19.48 0.22
C GLY A 40 31.50 18.04 -0.12
N THR A 41 32.80 17.79 -0.22
CA THR A 41 33.35 16.45 -0.41
C THR A 41 33.64 15.82 0.95
N LEU A 42 32.99 14.70 1.23
CA LEU A 42 33.17 13.92 2.46
C LEU A 42 34.21 12.82 2.21
N CYS A 43 35.29 12.85 2.99
CA CYS A 43 36.35 11.87 2.96
C CYS A 43 36.18 10.90 4.14
N VAL A 44 35.80 9.66 3.87
CA VAL A 44 35.52 8.64 4.89
C VAL A 44 36.53 7.51 4.82
N SER A 45 37.27 7.31 5.90
CA SER A 45 38.25 6.22 6.02
C SER A 45 37.72 5.06 6.86
N GLY A 46 37.92 3.83 6.39
CA GLY A 46 37.52 2.63 7.09
C GLY A 46 37.86 1.34 6.33
N TYR A 47 37.48 0.20 6.91
CA TYR A 47 37.75 -1.11 6.29
C TYR A 47 36.60 -1.58 5.42
N VAL A 48 36.91 -2.02 4.19
CA VAL A 48 35.93 -2.61 3.28
C VAL A 48 35.49 -3.98 3.80
N ARG A 49 34.18 -4.21 3.87
CA ARG A 49 33.57 -5.48 4.30
C ARG A 49 32.53 -5.95 3.28
N GLY A 50 32.31 -7.26 3.21
CA GLY A 50 31.29 -7.87 2.34
C GLY A 50 31.86 -8.28 0.98
N ARG A 51 31.76 -7.40 -0.03
CA ARG A 51 32.26 -7.61 -1.40
C ARG A 51 33.28 -6.53 -1.79
N PRO A 52 34.02 -6.69 -2.90
CA PRO A 52 34.88 -5.64 -3.43
C PRO A 52 34.09 -4.36 -3.71
N LEU A 53 34.70 -3.21 -3.43
CA LEU A 53 34.09 -1.90 -3.62
C LEU A 53 34.57 -1.27 -4.94
N LYS A 54 33.63 -0.79 -5.75
CA LYS A 54 33.87 -0.12 -7.04
C LYS A 54 33.50 1.35 -6.95
N VAL A 55 34.26 2.23 -7.61
CA VAL A 55 34.01 3.69 -7.60
C VAL A 55 32.79 4.08 -8.44
N ASP A 56 32.51 3.34 -9.51
CA ASP A 56 31.42 3.70 -10.45
C ASP A 56 30.02 3.56 -9.84
N ARG A 57 29.90 2.75 -8.78
CA ARG A 57 28.63 2.49 -8.09
C ARG A 57 28.31 3.61 -7.12
N LEU A 58 27.01 3.86 -6.97
CA LEU A 58 26.50 4.76 -5.95
C LEU A 58 26.75 4.22 -4.54
N VAL A 59 26.86 5.13 -3.58
CA VAL A 59 27.00 4.83 -2.16
C VAL A 59 25.82 5.39 -1.41
N HIS A 60 25.16 4.54 -0.63
CA HIS A 60 24.15 4.94 0.33
C HIS A 60 24.79 5.19 1.69
N ILE A 61 24.58 6.39 2.23
CA ILE A 61 24.89 6.74 3.60
C ILE A 61 23.62 6.52 4.43
N SER A 62 23.69 5.60 5.39
CA SER A 62 22.52 5.24 6.20
C SER A 62 21.94 6.46 6.93
N GLY A 63 20.69 6.83 6.61
CA GLY A 63 19.97 7.96 7.21
C GLY A 63 20.18 9.32 6.53
N HIS A 64 21.04 9.40 5.51
CA HIS A 64 21.33 10.66 4.79
C HIS A 64 21.07 10.59 3.28
N GLY A 65 20.98 9.39 2.70
CA GLY A 65 20.57 9.21 1.29
C GLY A 65 21.66 8.61 0.41
N ASP A 66 21.50 8.78 -0.90
CA ASP A 66 22.35 8.19 -1.94
C ASP A 66 23.27 9.27 -2.51
N PHE A 67 24.55 8.94 -2.70
CA PHE A 67 25.58 9.86 -3.17
C PHE A 67 26.53 9.18 -4.17
N GLN A 68 27.26 9.99 -4.92
CA GLN A 68 28.28 9.53 -5.87
C GLN A 68 29.68 9.55 -5.24
N LEU A 69 30.51 8.60 -5.66
CA LEU A 69 31.94 8.58 -5.32
C LEU A 69 32.74 9.29 -6.41
N SER A 70 33.78 10.04 -6.01
CA SER A 70 34.77 10.60 -6.93
C SER A 70 36.04 9.74 -7.01
N GLN A 71 36.53 9.27 -5.86
CA GLN A 71 37.83 8.61 -5.75
C GLN A 71 37.90 7.66 -4.55
N ILE A 72 38.68 6.59 -4.70
CA ILE A 72 39.03 5.66 -3.61
C ILE A 72 40.55 5.63 -3.48
N ASP A 73 41.03 5.91 -2.27
CA ASP A 73 42.44 5.84 -1.90
C ASP A 73 42.68 4.70 -0.92
N ALA A 74 43.88 4.12 -0.96
CA ALA A 74 44.38 3.21 0.06
C ALA A 74 45.49 3.91 0.85
N PRO A 75 45.13 4.60 1.95
CA PRO A 75 46.13 5.03 2.92
C PRO A 75 46.73 3.82 3.66
N THR A 76 47.80 4.06 4.41
CA THR A 76 48.36 3.06 5.32
C THR A 76 47.36 2.70 6.41
N ASP A 77 47.33 1.42 6.79
CA ASP A 77 46.47 0.93 7.87
C ASP A 77 46.94 1.56 9.20
N PRO A 78 46.07 2.26 9.96
CA PRO A 78 46.46 2.86 11.23
C PRO A 78 46.75 1.80 12.32
N LEU A 79 46.15 0.61 12.24
CA LEU A 79 46.22 -0.42 13.28
C LEU A 79 46.43 -1.83 12.68
N PRO A 80 47.58 -2.10 12.04
CA PRO A 80 47.87 -3.41 11.48
C PRO A 80 48.11 -4.45 12.60
N LEU A 81 47.55 -5.64 12.43
CA LEU A 81 47.72 -6.78 13.37
C LEU A 81 49.19 -7.16 13.59
N ASN A 82 50.02 -7.03 12.56
CA ASN A 82 51.45 -7.23 12.63
C ASN A 82 52.15 -5.88 12.40
N LEU A 83 52.71 -5.30 13.45
CA LEU A 83 53.56 -4.10 13.41
C LEU A 83 54.92 -4.36 12.74
N THR A 84 55.07 -5.42 11.96
CA THR A 84 56.29 -5.65 11.20
C THR A 84 56.37 -4.57 10.14
N THR A 85 57.12 -3.52 10.45
CA THR A 85 57.79 -2.61 9.52
C THR A 85 57.94 -3.30 8.18
N ALA A 86 57.29 -2.76 7.14
CA ALA A 86 57.52 -3.20 5.78
C ALA A 86 59.03 -3.31 5.60
N ARG A 87 59.56 -4.52 5.41
CA ARG A 87 60.98 -4.66 5.08
C ARG A 87 61.16 -3.86 3.80
N PRO A 88 62.07 -2.87 3.76
CA PRO A 88 62.38 -2.20 2.51
C PRO A 88 62.78 -3.30 1.52
N ALA A 89 62.19 -3.25 0.32
CA ALA A 89 62.56 -4.15 -0.75
C ALA A 89 64.09 -4.12 -0.88
N LYS A 90 64.75 -5.29 -0.86
CA LYS A 90 66.20 -5.39 -1.01
C LYS A 90 66.62 -4.57 -2.24
N PRO A 91 67.57 -3.62 -2.12
CA PRO A 91 68.09 -2.94 -3.28
C PRO A 91 68.84 -3.96 -4.14
N GLY A 92 68.35 -4.17 -5.36
CA GLY A 92 69.10 -4.83 -6.41
C GLY A 92 70.33 -3.99 -6.73
N LYS A 93 71.47 -4.44 -6.22
CA LYS A 93 72.87 -4.13 -6.60
C LYS A 93 73.08 -3.07 -7.71
N GLY A 94 73.54 -1.87 -7.30
CA GLY A 94 74.42 -1.00 -8.10
C GLY A 94 73.93 0.43 -8.30
N GLY A 95 74.56 1.39 -7.62
CA GLY A 95 74.42 2.83 -7.91
C GLY A 95 74.52 3.70 -6.66
N ASP A 96 75.16 4.86 -6.80
CA ASP A 96 75.74 5.75 -5.78
C ASP A 96 74.79 6.26 -4.68
N VAL A 97 75.39 6.65 -3.56
CA VAL A 97 74.75 7.24 -2.38
C VAL A 97 74.49 8.74 -2.56
N ASP A 98 73.23 9.17 -2.46
CA ASP A 98 72.88 10.54 -2.08
C ASP A 98 72.03 10.51 -0.81
N MET A 99 72.55 11.14 0.25
CA MET A 99 71.86 11.34 1.53
C MET A 99 70.87 12.50 1.37
N MET A 100 69.57 12.23 1.51
CA MET A 100 68.57 13.25 1.79
C MET A 100 67.84 12.94 3.11
N ASP A 101 67.67 14.02 3.85
CA ASP A 101 67.36 14.19 5.27
C ASP A 101 65.95 13.72 5.66
N GLY A 102 65.82 13.33 6.93
CA GLY A 102 64.60 12.79 7.53
C GLY A 102 63.51 13.83 7.72
N GLY A 103 62.38 13.61 7.06
CA GLY A 103 61.06 14.09 7.46
C GLY A 103 60.11 12.91 7.58
N GLU A 104 59.42 12.79 8.71
CA GLU A 104 58.25 11.90 8.87
C GLU A 104 57.10 12.42 8.00
N ASP A 105 57.23 12.33 6.67
CA ASP A 105 56.12 12.60 5.77
C ASP A 105 55.25 11.34 5.66
N GLU A 106 53.98 11.48 6.03
CA GLU A 106 52.92 10.51 5.73
C GLU A 106 53.10 10.00 4.29
N ALA A 107 53.37 8.71 4.13
CA ALA A 107 53.44 8.11 2.80
C ALA A 107 52.18 8.51 2.01
N PRO A 108 52.29 9.15 0.84
CA PRO A 108 51.14 9.69 0.14
C PRO A 108 50.16 8.56 -0.13
N ALA A 109 48.90 8.74 0.31
CA ALA A 109 47.85 7.73 0.15
C ALA A 109 47.79 7.28 -1.32
N ARG A 110 47.93 5.96 -1.56
CA ARG A 110 47.97 5.44 -2.92
C ARG A 110 46.57 5.49 -3.50
N VAL A 111 46.37 6.31 -4.54
CA VAL A 111 45.11 6.33 -5.29
C VAL A 111 44.88 4.96 -5.91
N LEU A 112 43.79 4.29 -5.51
CA LEU A 112 43.43 2.99 -6.08
C LEU A 112 42.68 3.19 -7.39
N MET A 113 41.64 4.02 -7.35
CA MET A 113 40.69 4.16 -8.45
C MET A 113 40.06 5.57 -8.43
N LYS A 114 39.79 6.12 -9.62
CA LYS A 114 39.02 7.36 -9.82
C LYS A 114 37.76 7.04 -10.63
N ALA A 115 36.69 7.79 -10.40
CA ALA A 115 35.40 7.56 -11.04
C ALA A 115 35.42 8.06 -12.50
N ASP A 116 35.25 7.15 -13.45
CA ASP A 116 35.13 7.51 -14.86
C ASP A 116 33.74 8.10 -15.15
N PRO A 117 33.62 9.30 -15.74
CA PRO A 117 32.33 9.96 -15.96
C PRO A 117 31.36 9.17 -16.84
N SER A 118 31.86 8.36 -17.77
CA SER A 118 31.05 7.57 -18.72
C SER A 118 30.47 6.29 -18.13
N CYS A 119 31.15 5.70 -17.16
CA CYS A 119 30.77 4.42 -16.55
C CYS A 119 30.00 4.62 -15.23
N ARG A 120 30.01 5.84 -14.70
CA ARG A 120 29.39 6.21 -13.43
C ARG A 120 27.87 6.10 -13.52
N GLU A 121 27.27 5.48 -12.51
CA GLU A 121 25.82 5.43 -12.42
C GLU A 121 25.22 6.82 -12.13
N SER A 122 24.14 7.15 -12.84
CA SER A 122 23.42 8.41 -12.61
C SER A 122 22.70 8.40 -11.27
N LEU A 123 22.65 9.57 -10.62
CA LEU A 123 21.91 9.80 -9.37
C LEU A 123 20.39 10.00 -9.62
N GLN A 124 19.93 9.84 -10.86
CA GLN A 124 18.51 10.01 -11.20
C GLN A 124 17.67 8.92 -10.53
N THR A 125 16.83 9.36 -9.59
CA THR A 125 15.92 8.49 -8.82
C THR A 125 14.58 8.30 -9.54
N GLU A 126 14.07 9.36 -10.16
CA GLU A 126 12.80 9.39 -10.90
C GLU A 126 13.03 9.31 -12.41
N ALA A 127 12.07 8.71 -13.12
CA ALA A 127 12.05 8.72 -14.57
C ALA A 127 11.59 10.09 -15.08
N GLU A 128 12.22 10.58 -16.15
CA GLU A 128 11.79 11.78 -16.85
C GLU A 128 10.41 11.52 -17.47
N VAL A 129 9.43 12.34 -17.09
CA VAL A 129 8.05 12.24 -17.60
C VAL A 129 7.93 13.19 -18.77
N ASP A 130 7.68 12.67 -19.96
CA ASP A 130 7.28 13.50 -21.09
C ASP A 130 5.80 13.88 -20.91
N PRO A 131 5.46 15.17 -20.73
CA PRO A 131 4.09 15.62 -20.57
C PRO A 131 3.19 15.32 -21.78
N MET A 132 3.76 15.16 -22.98
CA MET A 132 3.02 14.98 -24.23
C MET A 132 2.70 13.49 -24.53
N ASP A 133 3.37 12.55 -23.86
CA ASP A 133 3.21 11.10 -24.06
C ASP A 133 1.83 10.60 -23.57
N GLY A 134 1.16 11.35 -22.69
CA GLY A 134 -0.20 11.08 -22.23
C GLY A 134 -1.31 11.53 -23.19
N GLU A 135 -0.99 12.30 -24.24
CA GLU A 135 -1.97 12.91 -25.15
C GLU A 135 -2.07 12.20 -26.51
N GLN A 136 -1.24 11.17 -26.74
CA GLN A 136 -1.13 10.53 -28.06
C GLN A 136 -1.15 9.00 -28.00
N THR A 137 -2.19 8.42 -27.42
CA THR A 137 -2.50 7.00 -27.63
C THR A 137 -3.11 6.83 -29.02
N TRP A 138 -2.28 6.46 -30.00
CA TRP A 138 -2.81 5.75 -31.17
C TRP A 138 -3.52 4.49 -30.64
N PRO A 139 -4.81 4.30 -30.91
CA PRO A 139 -5.52 3.10 -30.46
C PRO A 139 -4.77 1.86 -30.93
N THR A 140 -4.46 0.99 -29.99
CA THR A 140 -3.80 -0.30 -30.29
C THR A 140 -4.70 -1.13 -31.21
N GLU A 141 -4.10 -1.95 -32.07
CA GLU A 141 -4.84 -2.76 -33.07
C GLU A 141 -5.95 -3.62 -32.43
N SER A 142 -5.77 -4.07 -31.18
CA SER A 142 -6.80 -4.81 -30.44
C SER A 142 -7.98 -3.94 -29.99
N GLU A 143 -7.74 -2.68 -29.62
CA GLU A 143 -8.80 -1.75 -29.20
C GLU A 143 -9.61 -1.24 -30.40
N LEU A 144 -8.98 -1.11 -31.56
CA LEU A 144 -9.67 -0.85 -32.82
C LEU A 144 -10.59 -2.02 -33.20
N LEU A 145 -10.15 -3.25 -33.00
CA LEU A 145 -10.93 -4.45 -33.29
C LEU A 145 -12.16 -4.57 -32.36
N GLU A 146 -11.97 -4.35 -31.06
CA GLU A 146 -13.08 -4.33 -30.08
C GLU A 146 -14.05 -3.16 -30.33
N ALA A 147 -13.56 -1.98 -30.71
CA ALA A 147 -14.39 -0.84 -31.06
C ALA A 147 -15.15 -1.05 -32.38
N GLU A 148 -14.56 -1.75 -33.35
CA GLU A 148 -15.23 -2.15 -34.60
C GLU A 148 -16.32 -3.20 -34.35
N GLU A 149 -16.11 -4.16 -33.45
CA GLU A 149 -17.12 -5.12 -33.01
C GLU A 149 -18.28 -4.44 -32.24
N ALA A 150 -17.97 -3.46 -31.39
CA ALA A 150 -18.96 -2.65 -30.68
C ALA A 150 -19.70 -1.64 -31.59
N ARG A 151 -19.12 -1.25 -32.73
CA ARG A 151 -19.78 -0.41 -33.74
C ARG A 151 -20.66 -1.23 -34.69
N LYS A 152 -20.28 -2.47 -35.01
CA LYS A 152 -21.11 -3.40 -35.81
C LYS A 152 -22.42 -3.78 -35.12
N THR A 153 -22.50 -3.65 -33.80
CA THR A 153 -23.70 -3.97 -32.99
C THR A 153 -24.65 -2.79 -32.78
N LYS A 154 -24.33 -1.57 -33.22
CA LYS A 154 -25.22 -0.40 -33.09
C LYS A 154 -25.80 0.01 -34.44
N ARG A 155 -27.05 -0.38 -34.71
CA ARG A 155 -27.85 0.19 -35.80
C ARG A 155 -28.22 1.64 -35.45
N VAL A 156 -28.04 2.56 -36.40
CA VAL A 156 -28.47 3.96 -36.28
C VAL A 156 -29.90 4.07 -36.83
N MET A 157 -30.86 4.35 -35.95
CA MET A 157 -32.27 4.56 -36.30
C MET A 157 -32.48 5.98 -36.83
N LYS A 158 -33.06 6.13 -38.03
CA LYS A 158 -33.39 7.44 -38.61
C LYS A 158 -34.83 7.81 -38.26
N VAL A 159 -34.99 8.76 -37.34
CA VAL A 159 -36.30 9.32 -36.95
C VAL A 159 -36.57 10.62 -37.72
N PRO A 160 -37.81 10.91 -38.16
CA PRO A 160 -38.15 12.18 -38.83
C PRO A 160 -37.87 13.40 -37.95
N LYS A 161 -37.54 14.55 -38.57
CA LYS A 161 -37.24 15.79 -37.83
C LYS A 161 -38.49 16.29 -37.08
N GLY A 162 -38.42 16.27 -35.75
CA GLY A 162 -39.46 16.81 -34.85
C GLY A 162 -40.10 15.81 -33.89
N THR A 163 -39.70 14.54 -33.90
CA THR A 163 -40.21 13.53 -32.95
C THR A 163 -39.50 13.60 -31.61
N SER A 164 -40.25 13.54 -30.50
CA SER A 164 -39.71 13.43 -29.13
C SER A 164 -39.20 12.02 -28.82
N ASP A 165 -38.28 11.88 -27.86
CA ASP A 165 -37.64 10.61 -27.49
C ASP A 165 -38.64 9.49 -27.14
N TYR A 166 -39.81 9.85 -26.57
CA TYR A 166 -40.88 8.91 -26.24
C TYR A 166 -41.67 8.43 -27.47
N GLN A 167 -41.78 9.25 -28.51
CA GLN A 167 -42.45 8.87 -29.77
C GLN A 167 -41.55 7.96 -30.62
N ALA A 168 -40.23 8.13 -30.53
CA ALA A 168 -39.26 7.32 -31.28
C ALA A 168 -39.29 5.83 -30.87
N THR A 169 -39.65 5.52 -29.62
CA THR A 169 -39.69 4.14 -29.10
C THR A 169 -40.87 3.28 -29.57
N TRP A 170 -41.87 3.85 -30.25
CA TRP A 170 -43.06 3.12 -30.73
C TRP A 170 -43.05 2.84 -32.24
N ILE A 171 -42.02 3.28 -32.97
CA ILE A 171 -41.86 2.97 -34.39
C ILE A 171 -41.19 1.59 -34.47
N VAL A 172 -42.01 0.55 -34.67
CA VAL A 172 -41.57 -0.82 -34.90
C VAL A 172 -41.29 -0.98 -36.40
N ASP A 173 -40.11 -1.50 -36.76
CA ASP A 173 -39.76 -1.82 -38.15
C ASP A 173 -40.51 -3.09 -38.59
N GLU A 174 -41.18 -3.05 -39.77
CA GLU A 174 -41.97 -4.16 -40.35
C GLU A 174 -41.13 -5.28 -41.00
N ASP A 175 -39.80 -5.29 -40.85
CA ASP A 175 -38.90 -6.22 -41.56
C ASP A 175 -38.43 -7.41 -40.69
N GLU A 176 -39.20 -7.83 -39.67
CA GLU A 176 -38.84 -8.97 -38.78
C GLU A 176 -39.48 -10.33 -39.18
N GLU A 177 -40.07 -10.44 -40.38
CA GLU A 177 -40.65 -11.69 -40.90
C GLU A 177 -39.80 -12.36 -42.01
N GLU A 178 -38.48 -12.56 -41.83
CA GLU A 178 -37.75 -13.55 -42.67
C GLU A 178 -36.38 -13.94 -42.10
N ASN A 179 -36.33 -14.87 -41.13
CA ASN A 179 -35.33 -15.94 -41.14
C ASN A 179 -35.64 -17.01 -40.09
N GLY A 180 -36.17 -18.15 -40.53
CA GLY A 180 -36.23 -19.36 -39.74
C GLY A 180 -34.97 -20.19 -39.93
N GLU A 181 -34.43 -20.75 -38.86
CA GLU A 181 -33.78 -22.06 -38.91
C GLU A 181 -34.21 -22.89 -37.69
N LEU A 182 -34.49 -24.15 -38.00
CA LEU A 182 -35.15 -25.19 -37.21
C LEU A 182 -34.26 -25.72 -36.09
N ASP A 183 -34.89 -26.15 -34.99
CA ASP A 183 -34.59 -27.44 -34.37
C ASP A 183 -35.83 -27.91 -33.59
N GLU A 184 -36.61 -28.78 -34.23
CA GLU A 184 -37.58 -29.66 -33.57
C GLU A 184 -36.81 -30.82 -32.93
N GLU A 185 -37.07 -31.15 -31.67
CA GLU A 185 -37.29 -32.55 -31.27
C GLU A 185 -38.35 -32.65 -30.16
N SER A 186 -39.15 -33.69 -30.32
CA SER A 186 -40.50 -33.94 -29.82
C SER A 186 -40.53 -34.63 -28.46
N SER A 187 -41.59 -34.40 -27.68
CA SER A 187 -42.38 -35.49 -27.06
C SER A 187 -43.71 -34.94 -26.53
N GLU A 188 -44.80 -35.41 -27.14
CA GLU A 188 -46.19 -35.32 -26.70
C GLU A 188 -46.56 -36.50 -25.78
N ASP A 189 -47.81 -36.48 -25.32
CA ASP A 189 -48.59 -37.41 -24.46
C ASP A 189 -48.63 -37.03 -22.96
N ASP A 190 -49.79 -36.94 -22.31
CA ASP A 190 -51.20 -36.96 -22.76
C ASP A 190 -52.09 -36.49 -21.58
N ASP A 191 -53.35 -36.22 -21.91
CA ASP A 191 -54.47 -35.73 -21.11
C ASP A 191 -54.75 -36.37 -19.73
N ASP A 192 -55.40 -35.60 -18.84
CA ASP A 192 -56.70 -36.00 -18.25
C ASP A 192 -57.38 -34.86 -17.44
N ASN A 193 -58.40 -34.28 -18.09
CA ASN A 193 -59.80 -34.17 -17.67
C ASN A 193 -60.28 -33.31 -16.47
N ASP A 194 -61.45 -32.73 -16.74
CA ASP A 194 -62.40 -31.88 -16.02
C ASP A 194 -62.69 -32.21 -14.53
N ASP A 195 -63.01 -31.18 -13.74
CA ASP A 195 -64.39 -31.05 -13.21
C ASP A 195 -64.71 -29.70 -12.53
N MET A 196 -65.71 -29.05 -13.14
CA MET A 196 -66.86 -28.27 -12.62
C MET A 196 -66.75 -27.14 -11.57
N LEU A 197 -67.41 -26.05 -11.97
CA LEU A 197 -68.04 -25.00 -11.18
C LEU A 197 -68.94 -25.52 -10.03
N ASP A 198 -68.97 -24.81 -8.91
CA ASP A 198 -70.25 -24.34 -8.36
C ASP A 198 -70.08 -23.07 -7.51
N GLU A 199 -71.06 -22.19 -7.64
CA GLU A 199 -71.19 -20.89 -7.04
C GLU A 199 -72.51 -20.90 -6.25
N ALA A 200 -72.46 -20.64 -4.94
CA ALA A 200 -73.68 -20.44 -4.15
C ALA A 200 -73.43 -19.55 -2.92
N MET A 201 -74.51 -18.89 -2.52
CA MET A 201 -74.61 -17.57 -1.91
C MET A 201 -75.55 -17.63 -0.70
N TYR A 202 -75.44 -16.66 0.23
CA TYR A 202 -76.32 -16.33 1.39
C TYR A 202 -76.33 -17.33 2.56
N GLY A 203 -76.55 -16.97 3.84
CA GLY A 203 -76.87 -15.74 4.59
C GLY A 203 -76.54 -16.00 6.07
N ASP A 204 -76.14 -15.01 6.86
CA ASP A 204 -76.96 -14.12 7.69
C ASP A 204 -77.02 -14.54 9.18
N ASP A 205 -76.68 -13.55 10.00
CA ASP A 205 -77.24 -13.15 11.30
C ASP A 205 -76.60 -13.46 12.67
N GLU A 206 -76.37 -12.31 13.34
CA GLU A 206 -76.50 -11.90 14.74
C GLU A 206 -75.75 -12.56 15.93
N ASP A 207 -74.81 -11.76 16.47
CA ASP A 207 -74.69 -11.27 17.86
C ASP A 207 -75.12 -12.15 19.05
N ILE A 208 -74.22 -12.27 20.05
CA ILE A 208 -74.47 -11.72 21.42
C ILE A 208 -73.18 -11.69 22.26
N ASN A 209 -72.98 -10.47 22.75
CA ASN A 209 -72.14 -9.93 23.81
C ASN A 209 -71.99 -10.81 25.08
N SER A 210 -70.78 -10.86 25.65
CA SER A 210 -70.63 -10.76 27.11
C SER A 210 -69.33 -10.05 27.48
N GLN A 211 -69.55 -9.06 28.34
CA GLN A 211 -68.61 -8.11 28.92
C GLN A 211 -67.82 -8.72 30.09
N ASP A 212 -66.79 -7.95 30.47
CA ASP A 212 -66.38 -7.58 31.83
C ASP A 212 -64.95 -8.07 32.16
N ALA A 213 -63.91 -7.23 32.16
CA ALA A 213 -63.57 -6.01 32.91
C ALA A 213 -62.63 -6.29 34.11
N GLY A 214 -61.74 -5.32 34.36
CA GLY A 214 -60.85 -5.24 35.52
C GLY A 214 -59.41 -4.92 35.12
N SER A 215 -59.07 -3.65 34.84
CA SER A 215 -58.64 -2.61 35.81
C SER A 215 -57.12 -2.67 36.07
N GLY A 216 -56.31 -1.76 35.51
CA GLY A 216 -55.87 -0.49 36.14
C GLY A 216 -54.45 -0.71 36.73
N SER A 217 -53.44 0.16 36.68
CA SER A 217 -53.31 1.60 36.49
C SER A 217 -51.84 1.94 36.13
N GLU A 218 -51.63 3.13 35.58
CA GLU A 218 -50.37 3.86 35.38
C GLU A 218 -49.57 4.02 36.69
N GLU A 219 -48.22 4.09 36.63
CA GLU A 219 -47.38 5.10 37.31
C GLU A 219 -46.00 5.20 36.60
N GLU A 220 -45.63 6.42 36.23
CA GLU A 220 -44.25 6.84 35.92
C GLU A 220 -43.51 7.09 37.25
N ALA A 221 -42.24 6.69 37.34
CA ALA A 221 -41.33 7.11 38.39
C ALA A 221 -39.92 7.31 37.81
N GLU A 222 -39.52 8.57 37.73
CA GLU A 222 -38.13 9.00 37.70
C GLU A 222 -37.55 8.81 39.11
N GLU A 223 -36.42 8.11 39.25
CA GLU A 223 -35.62 8.13 40.48
C GLU A 223 -34.14 8.35 40.15
N GLU A 224 -33.55 9.14 41.03
CA GLU A 224 -32.37 9.98 40.90
C GLU A 224 -31.05 9.20 41.03
N GLU A 225 -29.99 9.83 40.54
CA GLU A 225 -28.59 9.44 40.73
C GLU A 225 -28.21 9.39 42.21
N GLU A 226 -27.76 8.23 42.71
CA GLU A 226 -26.94 8.15 43.93
C GLU A 226 -25.50 7.82 43.54
N GLU A 227 -24.67 8.87 43.46
CA GLU A 227 -23.21 8.73 43.47
C GLU A 227 -22.74 8.38 44.90
N GLU A 228 -22.22 7.17 45.11
CA GLU A 228 -21.48 6.84 46.32
C GLU A 228 -20.10 7.53 46.31
N GLU A 229 -19.96 8.63 47.06
CA GLU A 229 -18.66 9.25 47.37
C GLU A 229 -17.79 8.32 48.23
N VAL A 230 -16.89 7.56 47.60
CA VAL A 230 -15.77 6.87 48.27
C VAL A 230 -14.52 7.77 48.34
N CYS A 231 -14.41 8.49 49.46
CA CYS A 231 -13.23 9.06 50.12
C CYS A 231 -11.87 9.01 49.37
N SER A 232 -11.48 10.13 48.74
CA SER A 232 -10.26 10.28 47.91
C SER A 232 -9.31 11.38 48.43
N THR A 233 -8.90 11.35 49.70
CA THR A 233 -8.07 12.45 50.27
C THR A 233 -6.54 12.30 50.24
N GLU A 234 -5.95 11.36 49.51
CA GLU A 234 -4.47 11.27 49.41
C GLU A 234 -3.90 11.15 47.98
N ARG A 235 -4.73 11.21 46.92
CA ARG A 235 -4.29 11.07 45.50
C ARG A 235 -4.35 12.34 44.64
N ALA A 236 -4.86 13.45 45.16
CA ALA A 236 -5.20 14.66 44.41
C ALA A 236 -4.02 15.38 43.69
N GLY A 237 -2.77 15.08 44.05
CA GLY A 237 -1.59 15.69 43.40
C GLY A 237 -1.10 14.97 42.14
N ALA A 238 -1.55 13.73 41.90
CA ALA A 238 -1.17 12.94 40.73
C ALA A 238 -2.19 13.06 39.59
N ASP A 239 -3.49 13.16 39.91
CA ASP A 239 -4.57 13.27 38.92
C ASP A 239 -4.55 14.61 38.17
N GLN A 240 -4.31 15.74 38.84
CA GLN A 240 -4.25 17.05 38.18
C GLN A 240 -3.09 17.18 37.16
N ARG A 241 -2.03 16.38 37.29
CA ARG A 241 -0.91 16.36 36.33
C ARG A 241 -1.14 15.41 35.16
N TYR A 242 -2.12 14.52 35.28
CA TYR A 242 -2.50 13.57 34.24
C TYR A 242 -3.34 14.28 33.18
N ASP A 243 -4.33 15.06 33.61
CA ASP A 243 -5.22 15.82 32.73
C ASP A 243 -4.48 16.92 31.94
N ASP A 244 -3.49 17.59 32.55
CA ASP A 244 -2.69 18.63 31.88
C ASP A 244 -1.83 18.11 30.69
N ASN A 245 -1.58 16.80 30.62
CA ASN A 245 -0.78 16.15 29.58
C ASN A 245 -1.62 15.31 28.59
N MET A 246 -2.95 15.22 28.79
CA MET A 246 -3.86 14.46 27.92
C MET A 246 -4.38 15.37 26.79
N ASP A 247 -4.02 15.06 25.55
CA ASP A 247 -4.61 15.70 24.38
C ASP A 247 -5.96 15.02 24.08
N GLU A 248 -7.05 15.58 24.61
CA GLU A 248 -8.42 15.08 24.45
C GLU A 248 -8.77 14.77 22.98
N ALA A 249 -8.27 15.58 22.03
CA ALA A 249 -8.54 15.38 20.61
C ALA A 249 -7.81 14.14 20.06
N ALA A 250 -6.58 13.87 20.53
CA ALA A 250 -5.83 12.68 20.14
C ALA A 250 -6.47 11.40 20.73
N GLU A 251 -7.01 11.49 21.94
CA GLU A 251 -7.74 10.40 22.58
C GLU A 251 -9.06 10.10 21.85
N GLU A 252 -9.86 11.12 21.53
CA GLU A 252 -11.10 10.96 20.78
C GLU A 252 -10.83 10.32 19.40
N GLU A 253 -9.76 10.74 18.72
CA GLU A 253 -9.34 10.11 17.46
C GLU A 253 -8.92 8.65 17.68
N GLY A 254 -8.22 8.37 18.78
CA GLY A 254 -7.87 7.02 19.22
C GLY A 254 -9.10 6.13 19.40
N LEU A 255 -10.07 6.55 20.21
CA LEU A 255 -11.33 5.83 20.44
C LEU A 255 -12.09 5.59 19.14
N LYS A 256 -12.15 6.61 18.28
CA LYS A 256 -12.77 6.48 16.95
C LYS A 256 -12.07 5.42 16.09
N ARG A 257 -10.73 5.37 16.12
CA ARG A 257 -9.96 4.34 15.40
C ARG A 257 -10.25 2.93 15.92
N TYR A 258 -10.37 2.75 17.23
CA TYR A 258 -10.77 1.47 17.82
C TYR A 258 -12.20 1.08 17.41
N ARG A 259 -13.15 2.01 17.46
CA ARG A 259 -14.54 1.80 17.01
C ARG A 259 -14.59 1.42 15.52
N GLU A 260 -13.86 2.12 14.67
CA GLU A 260 -13.75 1.80 13.23
C GLU A 260 -13.12 0.43 12.97
N ALA A 261 -12.11 0.05 13.75
CA ALA A 261 -11.44 -1.24 13.63
C ALA A 261 -12.36 -2.40 14.03
N ARG A 262 -13.03 -2.30 15.19
CA ARG A 262 -14.04 -3.28 15.66
C ARG A 262 -15.20 -3.38 14.67
N ALA A 263 -15.72 -2.25 14.19
CA ALA A 263 -16.77 -2.23 13.17
C ALA A 263 -16.34 -2.90 11.86
N ASN A 264 -15.09 -2.71 11.41
CA ASN A 264 -14.58 -3.35 10.20
C ASN A 264 -14.33 -4.87 10.38
N GLU A 265 -14.04 -5.31 11.60
CA GLU A 265 -13.92 -6.74 11.92
C GLU A 265 -15.28 -7.44 11.90
N MET A 266 -16.30 -6.82 12.50
CA MET A 266 -17.69 -7.33 12.45
C MET A 266 -18.31 -7.22 11.05
N PHE A 267 -18.11 -6.10 10.36
CA PHE A 267 -18.71 -5.76 9.08
C PHE A 267 -17.64 -5.38 8.05
N PRO A 268 -17.02 -6.38 7.39
CA PRO A 268 -15.88 -6.16 6.53
C PRO A 268 -16.23 -5.43 5.24
N ASP A 269 -15.67 -4.23 5.07
CA ASP A 269 -15.83 -3.35 3.90
C ASP A 269 -17.27 -2.87 3.64
N GLU A 270 -18.18 -2.99 4.62
CA GLU A 270 -19.54 -2.45 4.53
C GLU A 270 -19.51 -0.91 4.60
N VAL A 271 -20.25 -0.25 3.70
CA VAL A 271 -20.34 1.21 3.61
C VAL A 271 -21.77 1.60 3.27
N ASP A 272 -22.32 2.54 4.03
CA ASP A 272 -23.65 3.08 3.78
C ASP A 272 -23.68 3.95 2.53
N THR A 273 -24.77 3.83 1.77
CA THR A 273 -25.05 4.71 0.65
C THR A 273 -25.47 6.08 1.16
N PRO A 274 -24.88 7.18 0.66
CA PRO A 274 -25.29 8.52 1.09
C PRO A 274 -26.70 8.81 0.61
N LEU A 275 -27.45 9.54 1.44
CA LEU A 275 -28.76 10.10 1.07
C LEU A 275 -28.59 11.34 0.19
N ASP A 276 -27.57 12.14 0.45
CA ASP A 276 -27.40 13.46 -0.17
C ASP A 276 -26.86 13.42 -1.62
N ALA A 277 -26.23 12.31 -2.02
CA ALA A 277 -25.56 12.18 -3.31
C ALA A 277 -25.97 10.90 -4.03
N ALA A 278 -26.13 10.98 -5.35
CA ALA A 278 -26.41 9.79 -6.16
C ALA A 278 -25.27 8.77 -6.07
N ALA A 279 -25.63 7.50 -5.84
CA ALA A 279 -24.66 6.43 -5.63
C ALA A 279 -23.76 6.22 -6.86
N ARG A 280 -24.29 6.41 -8.08
CA ARG A 280 -23.51 6.36 -9.33
C ARG A 280 -22.35 7.35 -9.34
N ILE A 281 -22.56 8.57 -8.83
CA ILE A 281 -21.55 9.63 -8.80
C ILE A 281 -20.49 9.31 -7.74
N ARG A 282 -20.91 8.93 -6.52
CA ARG A 282 -19.98 8.56 -5.44
C ARG A 282 -19.13 7.35 -5.80
N PHE A 283 -19.70 6.37 -6.49
CA PHE A 283 -19.05 5.12 -6.84
C PHE A 283 -18.68 5.02 -8.34
N GLN A 284 -18.54 6.15 -9.04
CA GLN A 284 -18.28 6.20 -10.49
C GLN A 284 -17.03 5.40 -10.92
N ARG A 285 -15.99 5.38 -10.07
CA ARG A 285 -14.72 4.68 -10.34
C ARG A 285 -14.74 3.20 -9.94
N TYR A 286 -15.88 2.70 -9.49
CA TYR A 286 -16.03 1.32 -9.07
C TYR A 286 -16.74 0.51 -10.14
N ARG A 287 -16.37 -0.77 -10.24
CA ARG A 287 -17.05 -1.75 -11.09
C ARG A 287 -17.40 -3.02 -10.33
N GLY A 288 -18.49 -3.66 -10.73
CA GLY A 288 -18.84 -5.00 -10.25
C GLY A 288 -17.95 -6.05 -10.90
N LEU A 289 -17.57 -7.07 -10.14
CA LEU A 289 -16.90 -8.26 -10.67
C LEU A 289 -17.75 -9.48 -10.36
N LYS A 290 -17.95 -10.35 -11.35
CA LYS A 290 -18.63 -11.64 -11.18
C LYS A 290 -17.86 -12.54 -10.22
N SER A 291 -16.54 -12.61 -10.37
CA SER A 291 -15.67 -13.37 -9.47
C SER A 291 -14.36 -12.63 -9.26
N PHE A 292 -14.00 -12.43 -8.00
CA PHE A 292 -12.74 -11.77 -7.66
C PHE A 292 -11.50 -12.54 -8.13
N ARG A 293 -11.61 -13.86 -8.35
CA ARG A 293 -10.47 -14.69 -8.77
C ARG A 293 -10.37 -14.77 -10.30
N SER A 294 -11.47 -15.07 -10.98
CA SER A 294 -11.46 -15.38 -12.41
C SER A 294 -11.72 -14.19 -13.34
N SER A 295 -12.43 -13.16 -12.88
CA SER A 295 -12.67 -11.99 -13.74
C SER A 295 -11.35 -11.24 -13.99
N PRO A 296 -11.00 -10.93 -15.25
CA PRO A 296 -9.77 -10.21 -15.57
C PRO A 296 -9.83 -8.78 -15.04
N TRP A 297 -8.66 -8.20 -14.76
CA TRP A 297 -8.50 -6.79 -14.45
C TRP A 297 -7.20 -6.33 -15.10
N ASP A 298 -7.26 -5.31 -15.97
CA ASP A 298 -6.06 -4.84 -16.65
C ASP A 298 -5.15 -4.02 -15.71
N ALA A 299 -3.85 -4.34 -15.77
CA ALA A 299 -2.82 -3.72 -14.95
C ALA A 299 -2.36 -2.36 -15.49
N MET A 300 -2.69 -1.99 -16.73
CA MET A 300 -2.34 -0.69 -17.32
C MET A 300 -3.54 0.27 -17.42
N GLU A 301 -4.72 -0.17 -17.00
CA GLU A 301 -5.91 0.65 -16.95
C GLU A 301 -5.87 1.71 -15.83
N ASN A 302 -6.25 2.96 -16.16
CA ASN A 302 -6.47 4.05 -15.21
C ASN A 302 -5.27 4.28 -14.26
N LEU A 303 -4.06 4.35 -14.82
CA LEU A 303 -2.84 4.62 -14.07
C LEU A 303 -2.79 6.08 -13.58
N PRO A 304 -2.31 6.33 -12.35
CA PRO A 304 -2.13 7.69 -11.86
C PRO A 304 -0.86 8.30 -12.46
N LEU A 305 -0.79 9.64 -12.52
CA LEU A 305 0.39 10.36 -13.04
C LEU A 305 1.70 9.88 -12.40
N ASN A 306 1.71 9.58 -11.10
CA ASN A 306 2.90 9.11 -10.39
C ASN A 306 3.48 7.79 -10.93
N TYR A 307 2.70 6.98 -11.66
CA TYR A 307 3.21 5.75 -12.30
C TYR A 307 4.10 6.02 -13.52
N SER A 308 4.05 7.22 -14.11
CA SER A 308 4.98 7.61 -15.18
C SER A 308 6.40 7.89 -14.66
N ARG A 309 6.53 8.28 -13.38
CA ARG A 309 7.81 8.64 -12.74
C ARG A 309 8.64 7.45 -12.27
N ILE A 310 8.06 6.25 -12.28
CA ILE A 310 8.69 5.05 -11.71
C ILE A 310 9.24 4.15 -12.80
N PHE A 311 10.25 3.37 -12.43
CA PHE A 311 10.84 2.38 -13.32
C PHE A 311 10.13 1.04 -13.17
N GLN A 312 9.85 0.41 -14.30
CA GLN A 312 9.31 -0.94 -14.39
C GLN A 312 10.37 -1.92 -14.90
N PHE A 313 10.41 -3.10 -14.31
CA PHE A 313 11.20 -4.22 -14.82
C PHE A 313 10.37 -5.04 -15.82
N GLN A 314 10.99 -5.48 -16.92
CA GLN A 314 10.39 -6.50 -17.78
C GLN A 314 10.28 -7.84 -17.03
N SER A 315 11.33 -8.24 -16.32
CA SER A 315 11.33 -9.38 -15.42
C SER A 315 12.24 -9.11 -14.21
N PHE A 316 11.63 -8.95 -13.04
CA PHE A 316 12.34 -8.62 -11.81
C PHE A 316 13.29 -9.75 -11.38
N GLU A 317 12.80 -10.99 -11.36
CA GLU A 317 13.54 -12.17 -10.91
C GLU A 317 14.80 -12.45 -11.76
N ARG A 318 14.68 -12.36 -13.09
CA ARG A 318 15.81 -12.54 -14.01
C ARG A 318 16.87 -11.45 -13.81
N THR A 319 16.43 -10.19 -13.69
CA THR A 319 17.31 -9.04 -13.47
C THR A 319 18.04 -9.17 -12.13
N ARG A 320 17.33 -9.57 -11.07
CA ARG A 320 17.89 -9.83 -9.75
C ARG A 320 18.97 -10.91 -9.79
N HIS A 321 18.70 -12.06 -10.41
CA HIS A 321 19.68 -13.16 -10.50
C HIS A 321 20.92 -12.74 -11.28
N ARG A 322 20.74 -12.04 -12.41
CA ARG A 322 21.86 -11.50 -13.21
C ARG A 322 22.74 -10.57 -12.38
N ILE A 323 22.17 -9.53 -11.77
CA ILE A 323 22.92 -8.52 -11.01
C ILE A 323 23.65 -9.15 -9.82
N LEU A 324 23.01 -10.08 -9.11
CA LEU A 324 23.64 -10.75 -7.97
C LEU A 324 24.77 -11.68 -8.38
N ALA A 325 24.67 -12.31 -9.55
CA ALA A 325 25.71 -13.16 -10.13
C ALA A 325 26.89 -12.33 -10.65
N GLU A 326 26.62 -11.23 -11.36
CA GLU A 326 27.64 -10.26 -11.80
C GLU A 326 28.40 -9.71 -10.60
N ALA A 327 27.69 -9.21 -9.58
CA ALA A 327 28.32 -8.75 -8.34
C ALA A 327 29.08 -9.87 -7.60
N ALA A 328 28.84 -11.15 -7.88
CA ALA A 328 29.52 -12.27 -7.24
C ALA A 328 30.79 -12.68 -7.98
N ALA A 329 30.81 -12.49 -9.30
CA ALA A 329 31.96 -12.74 -10.17
C ALA A 329 32.93 -11.55 -10.22
N GLU A 330 32.51 -10.38 -9.71
CA GLU A 330 33.36 -9.20 -9.61
C GLU A 330 34.53 -9.40 -8.62
N GLU A 331 35.74 -9.44 -9.17
CA GLU A 331 37.01 -9.44 -8.44
C GLU A 331 37.78 -8.11 -8.56
N GLU A 332 37.27 -7.18 -9.37
CA GLU A 332 37.88 -5.88 -9.62
C GLU A 332 37.32 -4.82 -8.65
N GLY A 333 38.20 -4.23 -7.82
CA GLY A 333 37.79 -3.24 -6.81
C GLY A 333 38.75 -3.15 -5.63
N ALA A 334 38.40 -2.29 -4.67
CA ALA A 334 39.03 -2.33 -3.35
C ALA A 334 38.57 -3.59 -2.62
N MET A 335 39.52 -4.46 -2.28
CA MET A 335 39.24 -5.79 -1.74
C MET A 335 38.81 -5.74 -0.27
N VAL A 336 38.11 -6.79 0.16
CA VAL A 336 37.66 -6.94 1.54
C VAL A 336 38.85 -6.97 2.50
N GLY A 337 38.78 -6.18 3.57
CA GLY A 337 39.82 -6.06 4.58
C GLY A 337 40.82 -4.93 4.34
N TRP A 338 40.78 -4.26 3.17
CA TRP A 338 41.62 -3.09 2.93
C TRP A 338 41.11 -1.88 3.70
N TYR A 339 42.04 -1.10 4.24
CA TYR A 339 41.77 0.22 4.80
C TYR A 339 41.77 1.23 3.65
N VAL A 340 40.63 1.88 3.41
CA VAL A 340 40.43 2.78 2.28
C VAL A 340 39.85 4.11 2.74
N THR A 341 40.14 5.18 2.01
CA THR A 341 39.50 6.49 2.11
C THR A 341 38.63 6.72 0.89
N LEU A 342 37.33 6.92 1.11
CA LEU A 342 36.34 7.20 0.08
C LEU A 342 36.09 8.70 0.00
N HIS A 343 36.19 9.27 -1.19
CA HIS A 343 35.82 10.66 -1.46
C HIS A 343 34.42 10.68 -2.09
N ILE A 344 33.45 11.26 -1.36
CA ILE A 344 32.03 11.31 -1.74
C ILE A 344 31.68 12.74 -2.08
N THR A 345 31.07 12.97 -3.24
CA THR A 345 30.74 14.31 -3.74
C THR A 345 29.36 14.78 -3.28
N ASP A 346 29.21 16.10 -3.17
CA ASP A 346 27.94 16.81 -2.92
C ASP A 346 27.19 16.34 -1.67
N VAL A 347 27.93 16.14 -0.58
CA VAL A 347 27.37 15.73 0.72
C VAL A 347 27.07 16.96 1.57
N PRO A 348 25.90 17.03 2.24
CA PRO A 348 25.58 18.14 3.15
C PRO A 348 26.37 18.06 4.46
N PHE A 349 26.67 19.21 5.05
CA PHE A 349 27.39 19.31 6.33
C PHE A 349 26.68 18.60 7.51
N SER A 350 25.35 18.42 7.44
CA SER A 350 24.55 17.68 8.43
C SER A 350 25.03 16.24 8.65
N VAL A 351 25.68 15.63 7.65
CA VAL A 351 26.31 14.31 7.80
C VAL A 351 27.48 14.39 8.80
N MET A 352 28.31 15.43 8.69
CA MET A 352 29.44 15.62 9.60
C MET A 352 28.99 15.91 11.03
N GLU A 353 27.94 16.73 11.21
CA GLU A 353 27.33 16.98 12.52
C GLU A 353 26.85 15.67 13.18
N SER A 354 26.28 14.76 12.39
CA SER A 354 25.86 13.46 12.90
C SER A 354 27.03 12.62 13.42
N VAL A 355 28.19 12.69 12.76
CA VAL A 355 29.41 12.01 13.21
C VAL A 355 29.98 12.67 14.46
N GLN A 356 30.00 14.01 14.53
CA GLN A 356 30.44 14.76 15.71
C GLN A 356 29.55 14.48 16.93
N SER A 357 28.27 14.21 16.73
CA SER A 357 27.35 13.75 17.78
C SER A 357 27.61 12.31 18.28
N GLY A 358 28.65 11.64 17.76
CA GLY A 358 29.06 10.29 18.17
C GLY A 358 28.29 9.17 17.48
N ARG A 359 27.57 9.44 16.39
CA ARG A 359 26.79 8.41 15.68
C ARG A 359 27.66 7.63 14.69
N PRO A 360 27.49 6.31 14.58
CA PRO A 360 28.22 5.52 13.61
C PRO A 360 27.72 5.82 12.20
N LEU A 361 28.65 6.13 11.30
CA LEU A 361 28.35 6.30 9.88
C LEU A 361 28.61 4.98 9.16
N MET A 362 27.56 4.42 8.57
CA MET A 362 27.63 3.22 7.73
C MET A 362 27.42 3.59 6.27
N LEU A 363 28.35 3.16 5.43
CA LEU A 363 28.28 3.34 3.98
C LEU A 363 28.08 1.99 3.31
N VAL A 364 27.21 1.96 2.31
CA VAL A 364 26.88 0.75 1.57
C VAL A 364 26.90 1.05 0.09
N SER A 365 27.62 0.26 -0.70
CA SER A 365 27.54 0.37 -2.15
C SER A 365 26.23 -0.20 -2.64
N LEU A 366 25.53 0.57 -3.46
CA LEU A 366 24.29 0.19 -4.10
C LEU A 366 24.55 -0.73 -5.28
N LEU A 367 23.64 -1.68 -5.49
CA LEU A 367 23.66 -2.49 -6.71
C LEU A 367 23.07 -1.69 -7.88
N PRO A 368 23.36 -2.09 -9.14
CA PRO A 368 22.80 -1.45 -10.31
C PRO A 368 21.27 -1.32 -10.23
N HIS A 369 20.77 -0.10 -10.47
CA HIS A 369 19.35 0.26 -10.44
C HIS A 369 18.69 0.33 -9.04
N GLU A 370 19.43 0.24 -7.93
CA GLU A 370 18.84 0.40 -6.58
C GLU A 370 18.50 1.85 -6.21
N GLN A 371 18.98 2.84 -6.94
CA GLN A 371 18.62 4.26 -6.77
C GLN A 371 17.26 4.60 -7.38
N LYS A 372 16.80 3.79 -8.34
CA LYS A 372 15.59 4.06 -9.11
C LYS A 372 14.33 3.80 -8.28
N MET A 373 13.33 4.67 -8.42
CA MET A 373 12.04 4.54 -7.75
C MET A 373 11.15 3.49 -8.44
N SER A 374 10.51 2.64 -7.65
CA SER A 374 9.49 1.70 -8.12
C SER A 374 8.44 1.43 -7.04
N VAL A 375 7.53 0.50 -7.31
CA VAL A 375 6.58 0.00 -6.31
C VAL A 375 7.19 -1.23 -5.63
N MET A 376 7.48 -1.10 -4.34
CA MET A 376 7.99 -2.19 -3.53
C MET A 376 6.85 -2.91 -2.81
N HIS A 377 6.95 -4.25 -2.73
CA HIS A 377 6.03 -5.10 -1.98
C HIS A 377 6.77 -5.80 -0.85
N LEU A 378 6.30 -5.58 0.38
CA LEU A 378 6.90 -6.08 1.61
C LEU A 378 5.92 -7.07 2.23
N LEU A 379 6.39 -8.27 2.57
CA LEU A 379 5.59 -9.24 3.31
C LEU A 379 5.84 -9.04 4.80
N VAL A 380 4.82 -8.60 5.54
CA VAL A 380 4.96 -8.25 6.95
C VAL A 380 3.97 -9.01 7.82
N ARG A 381 4.36 -9.27 9.06
CA ARG A 381 3.50 -9.74 10.13
C ARG A 381 3.53 -8.70 11.24
N ARG A 382 2.35 -8.40 11.77
CA ARG A 382 2.20 -7.51 12.92
C ARG A 382 2.98 -8.09 14.11
N HIS A 383 3.67 -7.22 14.83
CA HIS A 383 4.41 -7.61 16.01
C HIS A 383 3.42 -7.75 17.19
N PRO A 384 3.47 -8.83 17.99
CA PRO A 384 2.50 -9.06 19.06
C PRO A 384 2.50 -7.99 20.17
N SER A 385 3.58 -7.23 20.33
CA SER A 385 3.66 -6.19 21.35
C SER A 385 2.80 -4.97 21.07
N ASN A 386 2.31 -4.79 19.83
CA ASN A 386 1.55 -3.62 19.45
C ASN A 386 0.10 -4.01 19.13
N THR A 387 -0.82 -3.66 20.04
CA THR A 387 -2.26 -3.90 19.95
C THR A 387 -3.05 -2.75 19.31
N GLU A 388 -2.39 -1.63 18.98
CA GLU A 388 -3.03 -0.50 18.31
C GLU A 388 -3.51 -0.82 16.87
N PRO A 389 -4.75 -0.45 16.49
CA PRO A 389 -5.23 -0.61 15.14
C PRO A 389 -4.54 0.39 14.19
N ILE A 390 -3.85 -0.12 13.18
CA ILE A 390 -3.11 0.71 12.22
C ILE A 390 -3.84 0.71 10.89
N LYS A 391 -4.15 1.92 10.41
CA LYS A 391 -4.97 2.12 9.22
C LYS A 391 -4.09 2.12 7.97
N SER A 392 -4.63 1.63 6.87
CA SER A 392 -3.97 1.74 5.58
C SER A 392 -3.86 3.21 5.15
N LYS A 393 -2.72 3.59 4.56
CA LYS A 393 -2.33 4.96 4.17
C LYS A 393 -1.97 5.88 5.33
N GLU A 394 -1.84 5.33 6.53
CA GLU A 394 -1.17 6.02 7.63
C GLU A 394 0.34 6.05 7.37
N GLU A 395 1.02 7.08 7.84
CA GLU A 395 2.45 7.22 7.66
C GLU A 395 3.22 6.29 8.61
N LEU A 396 4.14 5.50 8.05
CA LEU A 396 4.99 4.59 8.81
C LEU A 396 6.46 4.82 8.46
N VAL A 397 7.33 4.55 9.42
CA VAL A 397 8.78 4.53 9.24
C VAL A 397 9.20 3.14 8.81
N PHE A 398 9.81 3.06 7.63
CA PHE A 398 10.31 1.82 7.04
C PHE A 398 11.80 1.68 7.25
N HIS A 399 12.23 0.56 7.82
CA HIS A 399 13.61 0.12 7.75
C HIS A 399 13.66 -1.05 6.78
N CYS A 400 14.13 -0.81 5.55
CA CYS A 400 14.26 -1.83 4.51
C CYS A 400 15.74 -2.05 4.19
N GLY A 401 16.32 -3.11 4.76
CA GLY A 401 17.76 -3.35 4.66
C GLY A 401 18.57 -2.25 5.35
N PHE A 402 19.32 -1.47 4.56
CA PHE A 402 20.09 -0.32 5.06
C PHE A 402 19.38 1.03 4.87
N ARG A 403 18.27 1.05 4.12
CA ARG A 403 17.51 2.26 3.84
C ARG A 403 16.49 2.50 4.96
N ARG A 404 16.36 3.76 5.36
CA ARG A 404 15.34 4.25 6.30
C ARG A 404 14.57 5.36 5.59
N PHE A 405 13.25 5.34 5.65
CA PHE A 405 12.40 6.36 5.05
C PHE A 405 11.01 6.34 5.66
N ARG A 406 10.27 7.43 5.51
CA ARG A 406 8.84 7.52 5.84
C ARG A 406 8.01 7.35 4.58
N ALA A 407 6.88 6.66 4.69
CA ALA A 407 5.92 6.56 3.61
C ALA A 407 4.54 6.10 4.10
N SER A 408 3.52 6.35 3.28
CA SER A 408 2.14 5.87 3.51
C SER A 408 1.81 4.64 2.65
N PRO A 409 1.86 3.42 3.19
CA PRO A 409 1.63 2.22 2.42
C PRO A 409 0.15 1.86 2.24
N ILE A 410 -0.12 0.99 1.28
CA ILE A 410 -1.38 0.24 1.19
C ILE A 410 -1.20 -1.19 1.67
N PHE A 411 -2.20 -1.71 2.38
CA PHE A 411 -2.22 -3.07 2.88
C PHE A 411 -3.06 -3.95 1.97
N SER A 412 -2.57 -5.16 1.68
CA SER A 412 -3.25 -6.12 0.81
C SER A 412 -3.05 -7.55 1.28
N GLN A 413 -3.99 -8.43 0.93
CA GLN A 413 -3.87 -9.85 1.25
C GLN A 413 -2.71 -10.51 0.51
N HIS A 414 -2.04 -11.45 1.18
CA HIS A 414 -1.05 -12.32 0.55
C HIS A 414 -1.74 -13.51 -0.13
N THR A 415 -2.01 -13.39 -1.42
CA THR A 415 -2.60 -14.45 -2.27
C THR A 415 -1.70 -14.72 -3.47
N SER A 416 -1.88 -15.88 -4.11
CA SER A 416 -1.19 -16.26 -5.36
C SER A 416 -1.89 -15.74 -6.63
N ALA A 417 -3.09 -15.18 -6.51
CA ALA A 417 -3.81 -14.58 -7.62
C ALA A 417 -3.16 -13.25 -8.04
N ASP A 418 -3.53 -12.75 -9.22
CA ASP A 418 -3.17 -11.45 -9.78
C ASP A 418 -3.78 -10.26 -9.01
N LYS A 419 -5.02 -10.44 -8.56
CA LYS A 419 -5.80 -9.45 -7.81
C LYS A 419 -5.70 -9.71 -6.32
N HIS A 420 -5.43 -8.66 -5.56
CA HIS A 420 -5.31 -8.69 -4.10
C HIS A 420 -6.33 -7.77 -3.45
N LYS A 421 -7.08 -8.27 -2.47
CA LYS A 421 -8.01 -7.44 -1.70
C LYS A 421 -7.20 -6.47 -0.84
N MET A 422 -7.53 -5.19 -0.91
CA MET A 422 -7.02 -4.19 0.01
C MET A 422 -7.59 -4.46 1.41
N GLU A 423 -6.76 -4.37 2.44
CA GLU A 423 -7.21 -4.36 3.83
C GLU A 423 -7.18 -2.94 4.37
N ARG A 424 -8.23 -2.56 5.12
CA ARG A 424 -8.33 -1.21 5.71
C ARG A 424 -7.40 -1.06 6.92
N PHE A 425 -7.16 -2.15 7.64
CA PHE A 425 -6.32 -2.22 8.83
C PHE A 425 -5.29 -3.33 8.71
N LEU A 426 -4.18 -3.20 9.44
CA LEU A 426 -3.17 -4.26 9.54
C LEU A 426 -3.70 -5.43 10.39
N ARG A 427 -3.81 -6.60 9.76
CA ARG A 427 -4.30 -7.80 10.43
C ARG A 427 -3.29 -8.34 11.48
N PRO A 428 -3.75 -8.77 12.67
CA PRO A 428 -2.89 -9.40 13.66
C PRO A 428 -2.48 -10.83 13.28
N ASP A 429 -3.42 -11.65 12.79
CA ASP A 429 -3.21 -13.11 12.69
C ASP A 429 -2.57 -13.58 11.38
N ALA A 430 -2.49 -12.72 10.37
CA ALA A 430 -2.09 -13.12 9.02
C ALA A 430 -1.01 -12.21 8.43
N PRO A 431 -0.08 -12.79 7.64
CA PRO A 431 0.87 -11.99 6.90
C PRO A 431 0.13 -11.12 5.87
N THR A 432 0.47 -9.84 5.87
CA THR A 432 -0.11 -8.81 5.00
C THR A 432 0.98 -8.30 4.07
N VAL A 433 0.62 -8.04 2.81
CA VAL A 433 1.53 -7.42 1.85
C VAL A 433 1.33 -5.91 1.87
N VAL A 434 2.42 -5.20 2.12
CA VAL A 434 2.50 -3.75 2.20
C VAL A 434 3.11 -3.24 0.90
N SER A 435 2.37 -2.41 0.16
CA SER A 435 2.85 -1.83 -1.10
C SER A 435 3.10 -0.34 -0.95
N VAL A 436 4.25 0.13 -1.42
CA VAL A 436 4.69 1.52 -1.26
C VAL A 436 5.60 1.95 -2.42
N TYR A 437 5.63 3.25 -2.73
CA TYR A 437 6.66 3.81 -3.62
C TYR A 437 7.96 3.98 -2.84
N ALA A 438 9.02 3.34 -3.28
CA ALA A 438 10.34 3.44 -2.65
C ALA A 438 11.44 3.02 -3.63
N PRO A 439 12.71 3.41 -3.36
CA PRO A 439 13.85 3.01 -4.18
C PRO A 439 14.03 1.50 -4.19
N ILE A 440 14.23 0.95 -5.38
CA ILE A 440 14.35 -0.49 -5.58
C ILE A 440 15.44 -1.07 -4.68
N THR A 441 15.13 -2.17 -4.00
CA THR A 441 16.11 -2.93 -3.24
C THR A 441 16.02 -4.39 -3.66
N PHE A 442 17.14 -5.07 -3.88
CA PHE A 442 17.09 -6.48 -4.26
C PHE A 442 16.93 -7.41 -3.03
N PRO A 443 15.91 -8.31 -3.02
CA PRO A 443 15.75 -9.35 -2.00
C PRO A 443 16.96 -10.30 -1.93
N PRO A 444 17.24 -10.93 -0.78
CA PRO A 444 16.48 -10.88 0.47
C PRO A 444 16.86 -9.69 1.34
N ALA A 445 15.90 -8.83 1.70
CA ALA A 445 16.08 -7.72 2.63
C ALA A 445 15.10 -7.88 3.80
N GLY A 446 15.61 -7.75 5.04
CA GLY A 446 14.76 -7.68 6.23
C GLY A 446 14.07 -6.32 6.30
N VAL A 447 12.82 -6.33 6.75
CA VAL A 447 11.97 -5.13 6.80
C VAL A 447 11.38 -4.99 8.19
N LEU A 448 11.47 -3.79 8.76
CA LEU A 448 10.80 -3.40 9.99
C LEU A 448 9.94 -2.17 9.73
N LEU A 449 8.75 -2.13 10.33
CA LEU A 449 7.85 -1.00 10.27
C LEU A 449 7.71 -0.45 11.68
N PHE A 450 7.89 0.85 11.82
CA PHE A 450 7.67 1.58 13.06
C PHE A 450 6.60 2.65 12.86
N LYS A 451 5.85 2.91 13.93
CA LYS A 451 4.97 4.07 14.03
C LYS A 451 5.63 5.06 14.97
N GLN A 452 5.69 6.32 14.56
CA GLN A 452 6.24 7.39 15.39
C GLN A 452 5.10 7.96 16.25
N ARG A 453 5.30 7.98 17.57
CA ARG A 453 4.41 8.66 18.53
C ARG A 453 4.62 10.17 18.46
N SER A 454 3.67 10.95 18.99
CA SER A 454 3.80 12.39 19.23
C SER A 454 5.13 12.77 19.90
N ASP A 455 5.57 11.95 20.86
CA ASP A 455 6.79 12.19 21.65
C ASP A 455 8.09 11.93 20.86
N GLY A 456 8.01 11.42 19.63
CA GLY A 456 9.17 11.05 18.82
C GLY A 456 9.75 9.67 19.12
N ILE A 457 9.15 8.89 20.02
CA ILE A 457 9.45 7.48 20.22
C ILE A 457 8.91 6.66 19.03
N GLN A 458 9.66 5.64 18.61
CA GLN A 458 9.29 4.75 17.51
C GLN A 458 8.87 3.38 18.04
N ASP A 459 7.59 3.05 17.90
CA ASP A 459 7.02 1.77 18.33
C ASP A 459 7.06 0.75 17.19
N LEU A 460 7.55 -0.47 17.48
CA LEU A 460 7.64 -1.54 16.50
C LEU A 460 6.24 -2.06 16.17
N VAL A 461 5.83 -1.89 14.92
CA VAL A 461 4.51 -2.28 14.41
C VAL A 461 4.54 -3.67 13.80
N ALA A 462 5.49 -3.90 12.88
CA ALA A 462 5.51 -5.12 12.09
C ALA A 462 6.94 -5.50 11.71
N THR A 463 7.13 -6.80 11.56
CA THR A 463 8.39 -7.40 11.12
C THR A 463 8.14 -8.21 9.86
N GLY A 464 9.10 -8.21 8.94
CA GLY A 464 8.88 -8.82 7.65
C GLY A 464 10.13 -8.91 6.78
N SER A 465 9.87 -9.21 5.51
CA SER A 465 10.89 -9.30 4.47
C SER A 465 10.37 -8.71 3.16
N LEU A 466 11.29 -8.19 2.36
CA LEU A 466 10.98 -7.74 1.02
C LEU A 466 10.59 -8.92 0.13
N LEU A 467 9.42 -8.83 -0.51
CA LEU A 467 8.89 -9.85 -1.42
C LEU A 467 9.43 -9.62 -2.85
N SER A 468 9.02 -8.51 -3.47
CA SER A 468 9.33 -8.17 -4.86
C SER A 468 9.17 -6.67 -5.11
N CYS A 469 9.67 -6.19 -6.24
CA CYS A 469 9.44 -4.84 -6.74
C CYS A 469 8.77 -4.94 -8.11
N ASP A 470 7.47 -4.65 -8.17
CA ASP A 470 6.64 -4.82 -9.35
C ASP A 470 5.51 -3.80 -9.39
N THR A 471 5.27 -3.25 -10.59
CA THR A 471 4.21 -2.25 -10.82
C THR A 471 2.87 -2.90 -11.20
N GLN A 472 2.91 -4.18 -11.58
CA GLN A 472 1.78 -4.93 -12.13
C GLN A 472 0.85 -5.54 -11.07
N ARG A 473 1.28 -5.63 -9.80
CA ARG A 473 0.44 -6.15 -8.72
C ARG A 473 -0.83 -5.31 -8.55
N ILE A 474 -2.00 -5.94 -8.67
CA ILE A 474 -3.27 -5.23 -8.64
C ILE A 474 -3.85 -5.28 -7.22
N VAL A 475 -3.94 -4.13 -6.56
CA VAL A 475 -4.60 -3.99 -5.27
C VAL A 475 -5.99 -3.37 -5.46
N LEU A 476 -7.03 -4.11 -5.09
CA LEU A 476 -8.44 -3.72 -5.26
C LEU A 476 -9.08 -3.41 -3.91
N LYS A 477 -9.59 -2.20 -3.75
CA LYS A 477 -10.48 -1.83 -2.66
C LYS A 477 -11.88 -2.34 -2.97
N ARG A 478 -12.40 -3.21 -2.11
CA ARG A 478 -13.79 -3.64 -2.10
C ARG A 478 -14.61 -2.65 -1.28
N ILE A 479 -15.84 -2.41 -1.71
CA ILE A 479 -16.91 -1.85 -0.88
C ILE A 479 -18.12 -2.77 -1.00
N VAL A 480 -18.87 -2.89 0.09
CA VAL A 480 -20.08 -3.69 0.16
C VAL A 480 -21.24 -2.76 0.48
N LEU A 481 -22.19 -2.64 -0.45
CA LEU A 481 -23.44 -1.93 -0.20
C LEU A 481 -24.45 -2.93 0.34
N SER A 482 -25.03 -2.63 1.51
CA SER A 482 -26.01 -3.46 2.19
C SER A 482 -27.43 -3.04 1.82
N GLY A 483 -28.37 -3.97 1.87
CA GLY A 483 -29.79 -3.74 1.62
C GLY A 483 -30.64 -4.77 2.33
N HIS A 484 -31.85 -4.38 2.71
CA HIS A 484 -32.76 -5.20 3.48
C HIS A 484 -33.89 -5.75 2.60
N PRO A 485 -34.14 -7.07 2.59
CA PRO A 485 -35.30 -7.65 1.90
C PRO A 485 -36.59 -7.26 2.63
N PHE A 486 -37.55 -6.66 1.94
CA PHE A 486 -38.82 -6.21 2.52
C PHE A 486 -39.98 -7.16 2.19
N LYS A 487 -40.21 -7.45 0.91
CA LYS A 487 -41.25 -8.39 0.45
C LYS A 487 -40.60 -9.56 -0.26
N ILE A 488 -40.80 -10.78 0.22
CA ILE A 488 -40.22 -12.00 -0.35
C ILE A 488 -41.34 -12.83 -0.96
N ASN A 489 -41.22 -13.14 -2.25
CA ASN A 489 -42.13 -14.00 -2.99
C ASN A 489 -41.34 -15.09 -3.72
N ARG A 490 -41.34 -16.30 -3.15
CA ARG A 490 -40.56 -17.46 -3.61
C ARG A 490 -39.09 -17.06 -3.88
N ARG A 491 -38.67 -17.00 -5.14
CA ARG A 491 -37.30 -16.63 -5.56
C ARG A 491 -37.10 -15.14 -5.84
N SER A 492 -38.17 -14.35 -5.83
CA SER A 492 -38.12 -12.91 -6.03
C SER A 492 -38.23 -12.17 -4.69
N ALA A 493 -37.47 -11.10 -4.50
CA ALA A 493 -37.58 -10.26 -3.32
C ALA A 493 -37.46 -8.79 -3.67
N VAL A 494 -38.25 -7.94 -3.02
CA VAL A 494 -38.12 -6.49 -3.08
C VAL A 494 -37.13 -6.05 -2.00
N VAL A 495 -36.04 -5.42 -2.40
CA VAL A 495 -34.98 -4.92 -1.51
C VAL A 495 -35.10 -3.41 -1.36
N ARG A 496 -34.92 -2.91 -0.13
CA ARG A 496 -34.90 -1.48 0.23
C ARG A 496 -33.59 -1.10 0.92
N TYR A 497 -33.35 0.20 1.02
CA TYR A 497 -32.19 0.82 1.70
C TYR A 497 -30.82 0.54 1.09
N MET A 498 -30.72 -0.15 -0.05
CA MET A 498 -29.46 -0.25 -0.79
C MET A 498 -29.18 1.01 -1.62
N PHE A 499 -30.22 1.55 -2.26
CA PHE A 499 -30.17 2.78 -3.04
C PHE A 499 -31.39 3.65 -2.70
N PHE A 500 -31.30 4.93 -3.05
CA PHE A 500 -32.38 5.90 -2.84
C PHE A 500 -32.94 6.46 -4.16
N ASN A 501 -32.20 6.33 -5.27
CA ASN A 501 -32.61 6.80 -6.58
C ASN A 501 -32.85 5.64 -7.56
N ARG A 502 -33.83 5.81 -8.45
CA ARG A 502 -34.13 4.87 -9.54
C ARG A 502 -32.95 4.68 -10.50
N ASP A 503 -32.30 5.77 -10.89
CA ASP A 503 -31.22 5.71 -11.87
C ASP A 503 -29.99 4.97 -11.35
N ASP A 504 -29.73 5.04 -10.04
CA ASP A 504 -28.62 4.31 -9.41
C ASP A 504 -28.83 2.80 -9.56
N ILE A 505 -30.07 2.32 -9.40
CA ILE A 505 -30.42 0.91 -9.61
C ILE A 505 -30.19 0.50 -11.06
N MET A 506 -30.54 1.35 -12.03
CA MET A 506 -30.31 1.06 -13.45
C MET A 506 -28.81 0.99 -13.77
N TRP A 507 -28.00 1.89 -13.20
CA TRP A 507 -26.55 1.90 -13.36
C TRP A 507 -25.90 0.62 -12.81
N PHE A 508 -26.32 0.18 -11.63
CA PHE A 508 -25.78 -1.02 -10.97
C PHE A 508 -26.49 -2.33 -11.35
N LYS A 509 -27.45 -2.31 -12.28
CA LYS A 509 -28.20 -3.49 -12.73
C LYS A 509 -27.30 -4.68 -13.18
N PRO A 510 -26.17 -4.47 -13.88
CA PRO A 510 -25.30 -5.59 -14.30
C PRO A 510 -24.55 -6.27 -13.15
N VAL A 511 -24.55 -5.71 -11.95
CA VAL A 511 -23.77 -6.23 -10.82
C VAL A 511 -24.50 -7.37 -10.12
N GLU A 512 -23.79 -8.46 -9.86
CA GLU A 512 -24.35 -9.59 -9.11
C GLU A 512 -24.52 -9.25 -7.62
N LEU A 513 -25.67 -9.66 -7.06
CA LEU A 513 -25.99 -9.57 -5.65
C LEU A 513 -25.63 -10.88 -4.93
N ARG A 514 -25.18 -10.75 -3.69
CA ARG A 514 -24.94 -11.88 -2.78
C ARG A 514 -25.63 -11.63 -1.46
N THR A 515 -25.92 -12.68 -0.68
CA THR A 515 -26.47 -12.50 0.68
C THR A 515 -25.52 -13.04 1.74
N LYS A 516 -25.74 -12.68 3.02
CA LYS A 516 -24.88 -13.17 4.13
C LYS A 516 -24.97 -14.69 4.27
N TRP A 517 -26.11 -15.26 3.92
CA TRP A 517 -26.37 -16.70 3.90
C TRP A 517 -25.98 -17.40 2.59
N GLY A 518 -25.21 -16.74 1.72
CA GLY A 518 -24.60 -17.35 0.54
C GLY A 518 -25.51 -17.48 -0.68
N ARG A 519 -26.67 -16.81 -0.71
CA ARG A 519 -27.53 -16.76 -1.91
C ARG A 519 -26.95 -15.82 -2.94
N ARG A 520 -27.23 -16.10 -4.22
CA ARG A 520 -26.78 -15.29 -5.36
C ARG A 520 -27.98 -14.81 -6.16
N GLY A 521 -27.93 -13.57 -6.61
CA GLY A 521 -29.03 -12.98 -7.37
C GLY A 521 -28.59 -11.82 -8.24
N HIS A 522 -29.56 -11.22 -8.91
CA HIS A 522 -29.38 -10.04 -9.73
C HIS A 522 -30.61 -9.13 -9.66
N ILE A 523 -30.44 -7.88 -10.05
CA ILE A 523 -31.51 -6.88 -10.08
C ILE A 523 -32.35 -7.09 -11.35
N LYS A 524 -33.66 -7.26 -11.19
CA LYS A 524 -34.60 -7.39 -12.31
C LYS A 524 -35.05 -6.02 -12.80
N GLU A 525 -35.66 -5.24 -11.92
CA GLU A 525 -36.26 -3.94 -12.23
C GLU A 525 -36.28 -3.01 -11.00
N PRO A 526 -36.07 -1.69 -11.18
CA PRO A 526 -36.35 -0.71 -10.14
C PRO A 526 -37.86 -0.54 -9.96
N LEU A 527 -38.29 -0.35 -8.71
CA LEU A 527 -39.67 -0.09 -8.33
C LEU A 527 -39.80 1.32 -7.76
N GLY A 528 -40.71 2.12 -8.33
CA GLY A 528 -40.97 3.49 -7.88
C GLY A 528 -39.78 4.44 -8.07
N THR A 529 -39.72 5.47 -7.23
CA THR A 529 -38.72 6.55 -7.25
C THR A 529 -37.72 6.49 -6.09
N HIS A 530 -38.11 5.90 -4.95
CA HIS A 530 -37.35 5.87 -3.69
C HIS A 530 -36.30 4.76 -3.58
N GLY A 531 -35.79 4.25 -4.70
CA GLY A 531 -34.70 3.27 -4.69
C GLY A 531 -35.08 1.85 -4.23
N HIS A 532 -36.36 1.48 -4.32
CA HIS A 532 -36.77 0.09 -4.17
C HIS A 532 -36.43 -0.69 -5.44
N MET A 533 -36.05 -1.96 -5.30
CA MET A 533 -35.72 -2.80 -6.46
C MET A 533 -36.22 -4.22 -6.27
N LYS A 534 -36.67 -4.83 -7.36
CA LYS A 534 -37.02 -6.24 -7.41
C LYS A 534 -35.80 -7.03 -7.84
N CYS A 535 -35.41 -7.98 -7.01
CA CYS A 535 -34.27 -8.85 -7.23
C CYS A 535 -34.75 -10.30 -7.38
N VAL A 536 -34.02 -11.07 -8.19
CA VAL A 536 -34.25 -12.51 -8.36
C VAL A 536 -33.02 -13.24 -7.85
N PHE A 537 -33.25 -14.28 -7.04
CA PHE A 537 -32.22 -15.10 -6.42
C PHE A 537 -32.35 -16.57 -6.83
N ASP A 538 -31.27 -17.32 -6.62
CA ASP A 538 -31.22 -18.77 -6.83
C ASP A 538 -32.28 -19.51 -6.01
N ASN A 539 -32.48 -19.10 -4.75
CA ASN A 539 -33.37 -19.72 -3.79
C ASN A 539 -34.15 -18.66 -2.99
N GLN A 540 -35.14 -19.10 -2.21
CA GLN A 540 -35.92 -18.22 -1.34
C GLN A 540 -35.06 -17.60 -0.23
N LEU A 541 -35.19 -16.29 -0.05
CA LEU A 541 -34.50 -15.54 1.02
C LEU A 541 -35.22 -15.70 2.36
N ARG A 542 -34.46 -15.57 3.45
CA ARG A 542 -35.02 -15.38 4.79
C ARG A 542 -35.26 -13.89 5.04
N SER A 543 -36.25 -13.57 5.89
CA SER A 543 -36.54 -12.16 6.23
C SER A 543 -35.39 -11.48 6.98
N GLN A 544 -34.59 -12.24 7.73
CA GLN A 544 -33.41 -11.76 8.46
C GLN A 544 -32.14 -11.69 7.59
N ASP A 545 -32.22 -12.07 6.31
CA ASP A 545 -31.06 -12.04 5.42
C ASP A 545 -30.73 -10.59 5.02
N THR A 546 -29.46 -10.32 4.74
CA THR A 546 -29.00 -9.02 4.23
C THR A 546 -28.48 -9.21 2.82
N VAL A 547 -29.03 -8.45 1.87
CA VAL A 547 -28.56 -8.44 0.49
C VAL A 547 -27.37 -7.50 0.41
N MET A 548 -26.31 -7.94 -0.27
CA MET A 548 -25.05 -7.24 -0.38
C MET A 548 -24.62 -7.17 -1.84
N MET A 549 -24.09 -6.02 -2.25
CA MET A 549 -23.49 -5.83 -3.57
C MET A 549 -22.02 -5.48 -3.41
N ASN A 550 -21.14 -6.17 -4.14
CA ASN A 550 -19.70 -5.89 -4.12
C ASN A 550 -19.29 -5.02 -5.27
N LEU A 551 -18.64 -3.91 -4.96
CA LEU A 551 -18.00 -3.07 -5.95
C LEU A 551 -16.50 -2.99 -5.68
N TYR A 552 -15.70 -2.95 -6.74
CA TYR A 552 -14.24 -2.95 -6.68
C TYR A 552 -13.66 -1.76 -7.42
N LYS A 553 -12.59 -1.21 -6.87
CA LYS A 553 -11.78 -0.16 -7.49
C LYS A 553 -10.32 -0.43 -7.25
N ARG A 554 -9.47 -0.24 -8.27
CA ARG A 554 -8.02 -0.30 -8.10
C ARG A 554 -7.50 0.88 -7.30
N VAL A 555 -6.63 0.61 -6.33
CA VAL A 555 -6.04 1.61 -5.45
C VAL A 555 -4.52 1.50 -5.56
N TYR A 556 -3.89 2.66 -5.65
CA TYR A 556 -2.44 2.81 -5.71
C TYR A 556 -1.93 3.42 -4.39
N PRO A 557 -0.64 3.18 -4.03
CA PRO A 557 0.00 3.87 -2.92
C PRO A 557 0.00 5.39 -3.11
N ARG A 558 0.26 6.15 -2.04
CA ARG A 558 0.45 7.61 -2.13
C ARG A 558 1.93 7.92 -2.28
N TRP A 559 2.27 8.90 -3.11
CA TRP A 559 3.64 9.40 -3.23
C TRP A 559 3.97 10.26 -2.01
N THR A 560 4.53 9.62 -0.98
CA THR A 560 4.84 10.19 0.34
C THR A 560 6.21 9.73 0.82
N TYR A 561 7.08 9.35 -0.13
CA TYR A 561 8.42 8.88 0.17
C TYR A 561 9.26 10.06 0.66
N ASP A 562 9.70 9.97 1.91
CA ASP A 562 10.65 10.92 2.50
C ASP A 562 11.87 10.14 3.02
N PRO A 563 13.08 10.35 2.45
CA PRO A 563 14.32 9.76 2.96
C PRO A 563 14.64 10.19 4.40
N TYR A 564 14.18 11.35 4.83
CA TYR A 564 14.45 11.86 6.16
C TYR A 564 13.57 11.17 7.21
N VAL A 565 14.22 10.58 8.21
CA VAL A 565 13.56 9.99 9.36
C VAL A 565 14.05 10.71 10.61
N PRO A 566 13.14 11.33 11.39
CA PRO A 566 13.49 11.91 12.67
C PRO A 566 14.18 10.90 13.57
N LEU A 567 15.10 11.40 14.40
CA LEU A 567 15.86 10.57 15.30
C LEU A 567 14.95 10.10 16.43
N PRO A 568 14.82 8.79 16.64
CA PRO A 568 14.00 8.30 17.73
C PRO A 568 14.62 8.68 19.07
N LEU A 569 13.77 9.07 20.01
CA LEU A 569 14.15 9.09 21.42
C LEU A 569 14.36 7.65 21.93
N PRO A 570 15.16 7.45 22.99
CA PRO A 570 15.29 6.15 23.64
C PRO A 570 13.92 5.57 23.95
N TRP A 571 13.69 4.32 23.54
CA TRP A 571 12.41 3.67 23.76
C TRP A 571 12.21 3.38 25.24
N VAL A 572 11.05 3.79 25.76
CA VAL A 572 10.62 3.53 27.13
C VAL A 572 9.24 2.88 27.06
N LYS A 573 9.02 1.87 27.90
CA LYS A 573 7.71 1.24 28.01
C LYS A 573 6.75 2.24 28.68
N SER A 574 5.67 2.60 27.98
CA SER A 574 4.56 3.35 28.61
C SER A 574 3.93 2.48 29.70
N GLU A 575 3.74 3.03 30.90
CA GLU A 575 3.06 2.33 32.01
C GLU A 575 1.53 2.27 31.81
N THR A 576 0.99 3.07 30.88
CA THR A 576 -0.40 3.05 30.45
C THR A 576 -0.68 1.90 29.47
N THR A 577 -0.86 0.69 30.01
CA THR A 577 -1.64 -0.34 29.31
C THR A 577 -3.10 -0.08 29.61
N VAL A 578 -3.80 0.65 28.74
CA VAL A 578 -5.26 0.69 28.78
C VAL A 578 -5.75 -0.65 28.22
N GLU A 579 -6.00 -1.62 29.09
CA GLU A 579 -6.72 -2.83 28.74
C GLU A 579 -8.19 -2.44 28.50
N MET A 580 -8.51 -1.99 27.28
CA MET A 580 -9.88 -1.59 26.86
C MET A 580 -10.71 -2.79 26.37
N ASP A 581 -10.43 -4.00 26.84
CA ASP A 581 -11.17 -5.19 26.36
C ASP A 581 -12.61 -5.25 26.87
N ASP A 582 -12.98 -4.46 27.91
CA ASP A 582 -14.28 -4.57 28.58
C ASP A 582 -15.15 -3.29 28.61
N LEU A 583 -14.92 -2.32 27.71
CA LEU A 583 -15.92 -1.26 27.50
C LEU A 583 -16.97 -1.76 26.50
N ASP A 584 -17.95 -2.48 27.07
CA ASP A 584 -19.23 -2.81 26.47
C ASP A 584 -19.92 -1.55 25.94
N MET A 585 -20.62 -1.73 24.81
CA MET A 585 -21.36 -0.67 24.13
C MET A 585 -22.56 -0.22 24.97
N GLU A 586 -22.63 1.08 25.23
CA GLU A 586 -23.89 1.83 25.13
C GLU A 586 -23.97 2.54 23.77
#